data_AF-A0AA97H2A7-F1
#
_entry.id   AF-A0AA97H2A7-F1
#
_cell.length_a   1.000
_cell.length_b   1.000
_cell.length_c   1.000
_cell.angle_alpha   90.00
_cell.angle_beta   90.00
_cell.angle_gamma   90.00
#
_symmetry.space_group_name_H-M   'P 1'
#
loop_
_entity.id
_entity.type
_entity.pdbx_description
1 polymer ?
#
loop_
_entity_poly.entity_id
_entity_poly.type
_entity_poly.pdbx_seq_one_letter_code
_entity_poly.pdbx_strand_id
1 'polypeptide(L)'
;MPLDPHMDTYFLQVFGGVRVDTTDTSVILSVFFYNIPWILFLYVFASLFQKDFEVQYVYVFTRIGSKQRWLRQKTAELFLHICISWGLLFVAAFAFGAGFGFALRGSALLYIEIFVLQVLGLFTLSFAQNLLSMKMGITQSYILALCCYALAIIAGVLLYQNANVTGWLLPLFPTAGQMLLWHADAAVLPETQAVFFAGATGFSVWKSIAVEFLYIAVLYVGTALYLQKADLIDFVKEEN
;
A
#
# COMPACT_ATOMS: atom_id res chain seq x y z
N MET A 1 -2.95 27.81 -0.63
CA MET A 1 -3.69 27.95 -1.91
C MET A 1 -5.17 27.92 -1.59
N PRO A 2 -6.01 28.77 -2.20
CA PRO A 2 -7.45 28.56 -2.12
C PRO A 2 -7.76 27.16 -2.68
N LEU A 3 -8.50 26.36 -1.92
CA LEU A 3 -9.02 25.08 -2.40
C LEU A 3 -9.90 25.40 -3.61
N ASP A 4 -9.45 24.98 -4.79
CA ASP A 4 -10.36 24.87 -5.93
C ASP A 4 -11.51 23.96 -5.48
N PRO A 5 -12.78 24.44 -5.46
CA PRO A 5 -13.91 23.71 -4.86
C PRO A 5 -14.37 22.56 -5.76
N HIS A 6 -13.44 21.69 -6.13
CA HIS A 6 -13.62 20.55 -7.00
C HIS A 6 -13.18 19.27 -6.29
N MET A 7 -14.01 18.23 -6.40
CA MET A 7 -13.81 17.00 -5.67
C MET A 7 -12.50 16.29 -6.08
N ASP A 8 -12.07 16.39 -7.33
CA ASP A 8 -10.82 15.80 -7.82
C ASP A 8 -9.58 16.42 -7.17
N THR A 9 -9.55 17.74 -7.03
CA THR A 9 -8.41 18.44 -6.38
C THR A 9 -8.34 18.08 -4.90
N TYR A 10 -9.49 18.00 -4.22
CA TYR A 10 -9.58 17.53 -2.84
C TYR A 10 -9.10 16.09 -2.69
N PHE A 11 -9.56 15.17 -3.54
CA PHE A 11 -9.13 13.76 -3.49
C PHE A 11 -7.64 13.60 -3.79
N LEU A 12 -7.09 14.36 -4.72
CA LEU A 12 -5.65 14.35 -5.00
C LEU A 12 -4.83 14.88 -3.82
N GLN A 13 -5.34 15.86 -3.07
CA GLN A 13 -4.68 16.37 -1.87
C GLN A 13 -4.74 15.41 -0.68
N VAL A 14 -5.77 14.57 -0.59
CA VAL A 14 -5.95 13.63 0.53
C VAL A 14 -5.35 12.25 0.22
N PHE A 15 -5.46 11.81 -1.03
CA PHE A 15 -5.09 10.45 -1.46
C PHE A 15 -4.14 10.37 -2.66
N GLY A 16 -3.88 11.47 -3.39
CA GLY A 16 -3.07 11.48 -4.61
C GLY A 16 -1.56 11.35 -4.39
N GLY A 17 -1.06 11.62 -3.20
CA GLY A 17 0.37 11.52 -2.85
C GLY A 17 1.02 12.88 -2.64
N VAL A 18 2.35 12.90 -2.60
CA VAL A 18 3.11 14.14 -2.38
C VAL A 18 3.65 14.72 -3.68
N ARG A 19 3.57 16.04 -3.81
CA ARG A 19 4.19 16.81 -4.89
C ARG A 19 5.71 16.88 -4.69
N VAL A 20 6.47 16.47 -5.69
CA VAL A 20 7.95 16.41 -5.68
C VAL A 20 8.56 17.48 -6.59
N ASP A 21 7.92 18.66 -6.70
CA ASP A 21 8.43 19.75 -7.55
C ASP A 21 9.47 20.64 -6.85
N THR A 22 9.70 20.43 -5.56
CA THR A 22 10.68 21.18 -4.77
C THR A 22 11.79 20.26 -4.32
N THR A 23 13.04 20.65 -4.54
CA THR A 23 14.23 19.98 -4.01
C THR A 23 14.41 20.19 -2.49
N ASP A 24 13.38 20.69 -1.82
CA ASP A 24 13.42 21.01 -0.40
C ASP A 24 13.35 19.74 0.45
N THR A 25 14.16 19.70 1.51
CA THR A 25 14.08 18.70 2.58
C THR A 25 12.70 18.64 3.25
N SER A 26 11.86 19.66 3.06
CA SER A 26 10.45 19.68 3.47
C SER A 26 9.61 18.62 2.76
N VAL A 27 10.00 18.15 1.57
CA VAL A 27 9.28 17.10 0.83
C VAL A 27 9.33 15.78 1.60
N ILE A 28 10.49 15.38 2.13
CA ILE A 28 10.64 14.13 2.89
C ILE A 28 9.74 14.15 4.14
N LEU A 29 9.74 15.28 4.86
CA LEU A 29 8.89 15.47 6.03
C LEU A 29 7.40 15.42 5.66
N SER A 30 7.03 16.07 4.56
CA SER A 30 5.65 16.08 4.04
C SER A 30 5.19 14.68 3.65
N VAL A 31 6.05 13.90 2.99
CA VAL A 31 5.78 12.50 2.67
C VAL A 31 5.58 11.68 3.94
N PHE A 32 6.37 11.90 4.99
CA PHE A 32 6.17 11.18 6.24
C PHE A 32 4.80 11.45 6.87
N PHE A 33 4.41 12.72 7.01
CA PHE A 33 3.10 13.09 7.60
C PHE A 33 1.92 12.65 6.75
N TYR A 34 2.04 12.77 5.43
CA TYR A 34 1.03 12.32 4.48
C TYR A 34 0.77 10.80 4.61
N ASN A 35 1.80 10.03 4.97
CA ASN A 35 1.71 8.59 5.12
C ASN A 35 1.34 8.12 6.53
N ILE A 36 0.96 9.00 7.46
CA ILE A 36 0.49 8.59 8.80
C ILE A 36 -0.70 7.60 8.71
N PRO A 37 -1.75 7.82 7.90
CA PRO A 37 -2.84 6.85 7.78
C PRO A 37 -2.34 5.45 7.37
N TRP A 38 -1.32 5.40 6.52
CA TRP A 38 -0.69 4.17 6.03
C TRP A 38 0.02 3.41 7.15
N ILE A 39 0.84 4.14 7.92
CA ILE A 39 1.55 3.61 9.08
C ILE A 39 0.57 3.01 10.08
N LEU A 40 -0.56 3.69 10.32
CA LEU A 40 -1.63 3.18 11.20
C LEU A 40 -2.28 1.91 10.66
N PHE A 41 -2.58 1.84 9.35
CA PHE A 41 -3.15 0.63 8.75
C PHE A 41 -2.20 -0.57 8.85
N LEU A 42 -0.90 -0.37 8.59
CA LEU A 42 0.12 -1.41 8.77
C LEU A 42 0.18 -1.92 10.21
N TYR A 43 0.02 -1.03 11.19
CA TYR A 43 -0.02 -1.41 12.59
C TYR A 43 -1.28 -2.21 12.94
N VAL A 44 -2.46 -1.73 12.53
CA VAL A 44 -3.75 -2.38 12.83
C VAL A 44 -3.79 -3.80 12.27
N PHE A 45 -3.30 -3.99 11.04
CA PHE A 45 -3.30 -5.31 10.40
C PHE A 45 -2.09 -6.18 10.74
N ALA A 46 -1.17 -5.71 11.58
CA ALA A 46 0.09 -6.39 11.87
C ALA A 46 -0.05 -7.79 12.49
N SER A 47 -1.11 -7.99 13.28
CA SER A 47 -1.28 -9.19 14.12
C SER A 47 -2.19 -10.25 13.52
N LEU A 48 -2.71 -10.02 12.31
CA LEU A 48 -3.78 -10.83 11.73
C LEU A 48 -3.34 -12.26 11.40
N PHE A 49 -2.09 -12.45 10.99
CA PHE A 49 -1.53 -13.77 10.70
C PHE A 49 -0.95 -14.43 11.94
N GLN A 50 -0.11 -13.72 12.71
CA GLN A 50 0.62 -14.35 13.82
C GLN A 50 -0.30 -14.93 14.91
N LYS A 51 -1.28 -14.15 15.41
CA LYS A 51 -2.17 -14.60 16.51
C LYS A 51 -2.93 -15.87 16.14
N ASP A 52 -3.41 -15.94 14.90
CA ASP A 52 -4.16 -17.10 14.43
C ASP A 52 -3.25 -18.22 13.95
N PHE A 53 -2.03 -17.91 13.51
CA PHE A 53 -1.03 -18.92 13.17
C PHE A 53 -0.60 -19.69 14.41
N GLU A 54 -0.27 -19.03 15.52
CA GLU A 54 0.11 -19.71 16.77
C GLU A 54 -0.97 -20.70 17.24
N VAL A 55 -2.23 -20.26 17.26
CA VAL A 55 -3.36 -21.12 17.65
C VAL A 55 -3.58 -22.25 16.64
N GLN A 56 -3.64 -21.95 15.34
CA GLN A 56 -3.95 -22.98 14.35
C GLN A 56 -2.80 -23.95 14.08
N TYR A 57 -1.56 -23.51 14.28
CA TYR A 57 -0.39 -24.35 14.14
C TYR A 57 -0.35 -25.45 15.20
N VAL A 58 -0.61 -25.09 16.46
CA VAL A 58 -0.65 -26.06 17.56
C VAL A 58 -1.87 -26.98 17.46
N TYR A 59 -3.06 -26.43 17.14
CA TYR A 59 -4.32 -27.15 17.31
C TYR A 59 -4.96 -27.70 16.03
N VAL A 60 -4.77 -27.05 14.88
CA VAL A 60 -5.59 -27.30 13.66
C VAL A 60 -4.79 -28.00 12.56
N PHE A 61 -3.55 -27.58 12.30
CA PHE A 61 -2.69 -28.19 11.28
C PHE A 61 -2.16 -29.57 11.67
N THR A 62 -2.13 -29.87 12.97
CA THR A 62 -1.72 -31.18 13.51
C THR A 62 -2.81 -32.26 13.37
N ARG A 63 -4.07 -31.87 13.17
CA ARG A 63 -5.21 -32.79 13.22
C ARG A 63 -5.93 -32.97 11.90
N ILE A 64 -6.41 -31.88 11.24
CA ILE A 64 -7.34 -32.00 10.10
C ILE A 64 -7.23 -30.83 9.08
N GLY A 65 -6.69 -29.66 9.46
CA GLY A 65 -6.73 -28.45 8.62
C GLY A 65 -5.72 -28.43 7.47
N SER A 66 -6.14 -28.02 6.27
CA SER A 66 -5.20 -27.81 5.16
C SER A 66 -4.56 -26.41 5.22
N LYS A 67 -3.22 -26.38 5.32
CA LYS A 67 -2.41 -25.15 5.37
C LYS A 67 -2.73 -24.18 4.22
N GLN A 68 -3.03 -24.70 3.03
CA GLN A 68 -3.39 -23.90 1.85
C GLN A 68 -4.79 -23.28 1.95
N ARG A 69 -5.77 -23.95 2.58
CA ARG A 69 -7.09 -23.36 2.81
C ARG A 69 -7.01 -22.23 3.84
N TRP A 70 -6.22 -22.43 4.89
CA TRP A 70 -5.93 -21.38 5.87
C TRP A 70 -5.29 -20.15 5.22
N LEU A 71 -4.22 -20.35 4.43
CA LEU A 71 -3.56 -19.25 3.74
C LEU A 71 -4.54 -18.47 2.87
N ARG A 72 -5.35 -19.16 2.05
CA ARG A 72 -6.36 -18.53 1.21
C ARG A 72 -7.38 -17.72 2.02
N GLN A 73 -7.87 -18.26 3.13
CA GLN A 73 -8.80 -17.57 4.01
C GLN A 73 -8.17 -16.31 4.59
N LYS A 74 -6.92 -16.39 5.06
CA LYS A 74 -6.20 -15.26 5.66
C LYS A 74 -5.83 -14.18 4.64
N THR A 75 -5.42 -14.57 3.44
CA THR A 75 -5.21 -13.65 2.31
C THR A 75 -6.50 -12.90 1.98
N ALA A 76 -7.62 -13.61 1.86
CA ALA A 76 -8.91 -13.00 1.54
C ALA A 76 -9.42 -12.09 2.67
N GLU A 77 -9.28 -12.51 3.93
CA GLU A 77 -9.64 -11.73 5.10
C GLU A 77 -8.85 -10.42 5.18
N LEU A 78 -7.52 -10.48 5.01
CA LEU A 78 -6.67 -9.29 4.99
C LEU A 78 -7.06 -8.34 3.84
N PHE A 79 -7.27 -8.86 2.64
CA PHE A 79 -7.69 -8.06 1.48
C PHE A 79 -9.05 -7.39 1.73
N LEU A 80 -10.03 -8.11 2.26
CA LEU A 80 -11.35 -7.57 2.57
C LEU A 80 -11.29 -6.50 3.66
N HIS A 81 -10.52 -6.73 4.73
CA HIS A 81 -10.35 -5.72 5.79
C HIS A 81 -9.72 -4.43 5.25
N ILE A 82 -8.74 -4.51 4.36
CA ILE A 82 -8.13 -3.35 3.71
C ILE A 82 -9.15 -2.64 2.79
N CYS A 83 -9.83 -3.39 1.91
CA CYS A 83 -10.85 -2.85 1.02
C CYS A 83 -11.97 -2.13 1.78
N ILE A 84 -12.49 -2.72 2.85
CA ILE A 84 -13.56 -2.14 3.67
C ILE A 84 -13.04 -0.89 4.39
N SER A 85 -11.90 -0.99 5.06
CA SER A 85 -11.40 0.12 5.87
C SER A 85 -11.00 1.32 5.00
N TRP A 86 -10.34 1.07 3.88
CA TRP A 86 -10.00 2.12 2.91
C TRP A 86 -11.25 2.66 2.20
N GLY A 87 -12.21 1.79 1.87
CA GLY A 87 -13.49 2.19 1.31
C GLY A 87 -14.29 3.10 2.23
N LEU A 88 -14.31 2.81 3.53
CA LEU A 88 -14.94 3.68 4.52
C LEU A 88 -14.26 5.05 4.60
N LEU A 89 -12.92 5.09 4.57
CA LEU A 89 -12.16 6.36 4.54
C LEU A 89 -12.45 7.16 3.26
N PHE A 90 -12.53 6.48 2.11
CA PHE A 90 -12.83 7.07 0.81
C PHE A 90 -14.24 7.68 0.79
N VAL A 91 -15.23 6.94 1.30
CA VAL A 91 -16.62 7.41 1.44
C VAL A 91 -16.71 8.57 2.44
N ALA A 92 -16.00 8.50 3.56
CA ALA A 92 -15.96 9.59 4.53
C ALA A 92 -15.40 10.87 3.90
N ALA A 93 -14.27 10.78 3.20
CA ALA A 93 -13.69 11.91 2.48
C ALA A 93 -14.66 12.49 1.44
N PHE A 94 -15.34 11.63 0.67
CA PHE A 94 -16.37 12.07 -0.26
C PHE A 94 -17.50 12.84 0.43
N ALA A 95 -18.02 12.32 1.54
CA ALA A 95 -19.07 12.97 2.32
C ALA A 95 -18.62 14.30 2.90
N PHE A 96 -17.38 14.40 3.39
CA PHE A 96 -16.78 15.66 3.84
C PHE A 96 -16.68 16.67 2.69
N GLY A 97 -16.12 16.28 1.55
CA GLY A 97 -16.04 17.14 0.37
C GLY A 97 -17.42 17.63 -0.08
N ALA A 98 -18.42 16.75 -0.13
CA ALA A 98 -19.78 17.13 -0.49
C ALA A 98 -20.38 18.11 0.53
N GLY A 99 -20.15 17.89 1.83
CA GLY A 99 -20.60 18.78 2.91
C GLY A 99 -19.99 20.18 2.88
N PHE A 100 -18.77 20.31 2.36
CA PHE A 100 -18.10 21.60 2.14
C PHE A 100 -18.39 22.23 0.76
N GLY A 101 -19.23 21.59 -0.06
CA GLY A 101 -19.67 22.13 -1.35
C GLY A 101 -18.70 21.89 -2.51
N PHE A 102 -17.81 20.90 -2.42
CA PHE A 102 -16.93 20.53 -3.54
C PHE A 102 -17.75 19.91 -4.69
N ALA A 103 -17.62 20.46 -5.89
CA ALA A 103 -18.34 20.00 -7.07
C ALA A 103 -17.68 18.77 -7.71
N LEU A 104 -18.48 17.84 -8.24
CA LEU A 104 -18.00 16.69 -9.00
C LEU A 104 -17.65 17.11 -10.43
N ARG A 105 -16.35 17.11 -10.75
CA ARG A 105 -15.83 17.45 -12.09
C ARG A 105 -14.89 16.39 -12.67
N GLY A 106 -14.09 15.73 -11.81
CA GLY A 106 -13.13 14.71 -12.22
C GLY A 106 -13.74 13.45 -12.85
N SER A 107 -12.94 12.75 -13.65
CA SER A 107 -13.29 11.46 -14.25
C SER A 107 -13.52 10.39 -13.17
N ALA A 108 -14.50 9.50 -13.36
CA ALA A 108 -14.68 8.32 -12.51
C ALA A 108 -13.40 7.46 -12.43
N LEU A 109 -12.62 7.43 -13.52
CA LEU A 109 -11.37 6.69 -13.61
C LEU A 109 -10.34 7.18 -12.58
N LEU A 110 -10.27 8.49 -12.31
CA LEU A 110 -9.37 9.06 -11.29
C LEU A 110 -9.59 8.42 -9.93
N TYR A 111 -10.84 8.38 -9.48
CA TYR A 111 -11.20 7.84 -8.18
C TYR A 111 -10.93 6.34 -8.10
N ILE A 112 -11.14 5.61 -9.20
CA ILE A 112 -10.82 4.18 -9.31
C ILE A 112 -9.32 3.96 -9.22
N GLU A 113 -8.50 4.74 -9.94
CA GLU A 113 -7.04 4.64 -9.91
C GLU A 113 -6.50 4.89 -8.50
N ILE A 114 -6.96 5.96 -7.84
CA ILE A 114 -6.61 6.23 -6.44
C ILE A 114 -6.98 5.03 -5.58
N PHE A 115 -8.23 4.56 -5.64
CA PHE A 115 -8.67 3.47 -4.78
C PHE A 115 -7.87 2.19 -5.00
N VAL A 116 -7.65 1.80 -6.26
CA VAL A 116 -6.96 0.56 -6.62
C VAL A 116 -5.49 0.60 -6.23
N LEU A 117 -4.76 1.66 -6.57
CA LEU A 117 -3.34 1.78 -6.21
C LEU A 117 -3.14 1.73 -4.70
N GLN A 118 -4.02 2.42 -3.96
CA GLN A 118 -3.92 2.46 -2.51
C GLN A 118 -4.25 1.11 -1.85
N VAL A 119 -5.33 0.45 -2.28
CA VAL A 119 -5.70 -0.87 -1.75
C VAL A 119 -4.63 -1.92 -2.06
N LEU A 120 -4.14 -1.97 -3.31
CA LEU A 120 -3.12 -2.94 -3.70
C LEU A 120 -1.82 -2.71 -2.94
N GLY A 121 -1.38 -1.46 -2.86
CA GLY A 121 -0.16 -1.11 -2.14
C GLY A 121 -0.24 -1.41 -0.63
N LEU A 122 -1.36 -1.06 0.04
CA LEU A 122 -1.59 -1.45 1.44
C LEU A 122 -1.55 -2.96 1.60
N PHE A 123 -2.23 -3.67 0.70
CA PHE A 123 -2.34 -5.12 0.78
C PHE A 123 -0.99 -5.80 0.61
N THR A 124 -0.18 -5.41 -0.38
CA THR A 124 1.16 -5.97 -0.60
C THR A 124 2.05 -5.79 0.64
N LEU A 125 2.11 -4.58 1.20
CA LEU A 125 2.94 -4.29 2.37
C LEU A 125 2.42 -5.01 3.63
N SER A 126 1.10 -4.98 3.87
CA SER A 126 0.48 -5.66 5.00
C SER A 126 0.66 -7.17 4.92
N PHE A 127 0.57 -7.75 3.71
CA PHE A 127 0.75 -9.18 3.49
C PHE A 127 2.21 -9.59 3.71
N ALA A 128 3.17 -8.82 3.20
CA ALA A 128 4.60 -9.04 3.47
C ALA A 128 4.93 -8.95 4.95
N GLN A 129 4.40 -7.93 5.65
CA GLN A 129 4.58 -7.77 7.09
C GLN A 129 3.96 -8.94 7.87
N ASN A 130 2.74 -9.35 7.53
CA ASN A 130 2.08 -10.48 8.18
C ASN A 130 2.85 -11.79 7.96
N LEU A 131 3.43 -12.01 6.77
CA LEU A 131 4.34 -13.14 6.54
C LEU A 131 5.55 -13.08 7.47
N LEU A 132 6.23 -11.94 7.52
CA LEU A 132 7.41 -11.77 8.37
C LEU A 132 7.07 -11.95 9.85
N SER A 133 5.89 -11.50 10.28
CA SER A 133 5.43 -11.62 11.67
C SER A 133 5.38 -13.07 12.17
N MET A 134 5.15 -14.04 11.28
CA MET A 134 5.16 -15.46 11.64
C MET A 134 6.56 -15.99 12.01
N LYS A 135 7.64 -15.27 11.67
CA LYS A 135 9.03 -15.68 11.94
C LYS A 135 9.74 -14.83 12.98
N MET A 136 9.48 -13.52 13.01
CA MET A 136 10.21 -12.57 13.85
C MET A 136 9.30 -11.85 14.86
N GLY A 137 8.02 -12.22 14.89
CA GLY A 137 7.00 -11.56 15.69
C GLY A 137 6.47 -10.25 15.07
N ILE A 138 5.32 -9.82 15.57
CA ILE A 138 4.57 -8.62 15.14
C ILE A 138 5.44 -7.36 15.22
N THR A 139 6.12 -7.13 16.35
CA THR A 139 6.85 -5.86 16.56
C THR A 139 8.02 -5.71 15.60
N GLN A 140 8.84 -6.75 15.44
CA GLN A 140 10.02 -6.70 14.57
C GLN A 140 9.62 -6.60 13.09
N SER A 141 8.61 -7.37 12.67
CA SER A 141 8.09 -7.31 11.30
C SER A 141 7.49 -5.95 10.95
N TYR A 142 6.77 -5.32 11.89
CA TYR A 142 6.24 -3.97 11.73
C TYR A 142 7.35 -2.92 11.59
N ILE A 143 8.36 -2.93 12.48
CA ILE A 143 9.49 -1.99 12.40
C ILE A 143 10.24 -2.18 11.07
N LEU A 144 10.49 -3.42 10.65
CA LEU A 144 11.14 -3.71 9.37
C LEU A 144 10.31 -3.18 8.19
N ALA A 145 9.00 -3.41 8.19
CA ALA A 145 8.10 -2.88 7.16
C ALA A 145 8.17 -1.35 7.09
N LEU A 146 8.18 -0.65 8.23
CA LEU A 146 8.34 0.80 8.28
C LEU A 146 9.69 1.29 7.74
N CYS A 147 10.79 0.61 8.08
CA CYS A 147 12.11 0.94 7.56
C CYS A 147 12.16 0.75 6.04
N CYS A 148 11.67 -0.37 5.52
CA CYS A 148 11.57 -0.62 4.08
C CYS A 148 10.69 0.43 3.39
N TYR A 149 9.57 0.80 4.01
CA TYR A 149 8.65 1.82 3.51
C TYR A 149 9.35 3.20 3.40
N ALA A 150 10.02 3.63 4.47
CA ALA A 150 10.75 4.89 4.49
C ALA A 150 11.89 4.92 3.45
N LEU A 151 12.66 3.83 3.35
CA LEU A 151 13.74 3.71 2.35
C LEU A 151 13.21 3.75 0.91
N ALA A 152 12.11 3.06 0.63
CA ALA A 152 11.49 3.03 -0.70
C ALA A 152 10.97 4.42 -1.10
N ILE A 153 10.38 5.16 -0.15
CA ILE A 153 9.98 6.55 -0.36
C ILE A 153 11.17 7.45 -0.66
N ILE A 154 12.23 7.39 0.16
CA ILE A 154 13.42 8.22 -0.01
C ILE A 154 14.05 7.92 -1.38
N ALA A 155 14.19 6.64 -1.72
CA ALA A 155 14.66 6.22 -3.03
C ALA A 155 13.77 6.76 -4.16
N GLY A 156 12.44 6.65 -4.01
CA GLY A 156 11.47 7.17 -4.97
C GLY A 156 11.62 8.67 -5.22
N VAL A 157 11.75 9.47 -4.15
CA VAL A 157 11.97 10.92 -4.24
C VAL A 157 13.30 11.25 -4.92
N LEU A 158 14.39 10.58 -4.54
CA LEU A 158 15.72 10.81 -5.13
C LEU A 158 15.78 10.44 -6.62
N LEU A 159 15.03 9.42 -7.03
CA LEU A 159 15.00 8.93 -8.40
C LEU A 159 13.98 9.66 -9.28
N TYR A 160 13.06 10.42 -8.68
CA TYR A 160 11.90 11.00 -9.34
C TYR A 160 12.21 11.86 -10.57
N GLN A 161 13.32 12.61 -10.52
CA GLN A 161 13.72 13.51 -11.61
C GLN A 161 14.54 12.81 -12.72
N ASN A 162 14.91 11.54 -12.52
CA ASN A 162 15.76 10.81 -13.44
C ASN A 162 14.95 10.04 -14.49
N ALA A 163 14.63 10.72 -15.61
CA ALA A 163 13.80 10.17 -16.69
C ALA A 163 14.29 8.83 -17.28
N ASN A 164 15.58 8.51 -17.17
CA ASN A 164 16.14 7.24 -17.67
C ASN A 164 15.83 6.04 -16.75
N VAL A 165 15.49 6.32 -15.49
CA VAL A 165 15.33 5.31 -14.44
C VAL A 165 13.87 5.23 -13.96
N THR A 166 13.16 6.35 -13.95
CA THR A 166 11.78 6.47 -13.43
C THR A 166 10.81 5.47 -14.03
N GLY A 167 10.84 5.28 -15.36
CA GLY A 167 9.84 4.49 -16.06
C GLY A 167 9.86 2.99 -15.83
N TRP A 168 10.92 2.44 -15.23
CA TRP A 168 11.05 1.01 -14.93
C TRP A 168 11.38 0.73 -13.46
N LEU A 169 12.07 1.64 -12.75
CA LEU A 169 12.45 1.42 -11.36
C LEU A 169 11.39 1.88 -10.36
N LEU A 170 10.72 3.01 -10.59
CA LEU A 170 9.67 3.49 -9.67
C LEU A 170 8.50 2.51 -9.50
N PRO A 171 8.01 1.82 -10.55
CA PRO A 171 6.99 0.78 -10.39
C PRO A 171 7.38 -0.34 -9.41
N LEU A 172 8.69 -0.59 -9.21
CA LEU A 172 9.20 -1.63 -8.30
C LEU A 172 9.12 -1.23 -6.83
N PHE A 173 8.80 0.02 -6.51
CA PHE A 173 8.59 0.45 -5.13
C PHE A 173 7.08 0.51 -4.85
N PRO A 174 6.52 -0.39 -4.02
CA PRO A 174 5.09 -0.37 -3.69
C PRO A 174 4.62 0.99 -3.16
N THR A 175 5.49 1.68 -2.43
CA THR A 175 5.24 3.01 -1.87
C THR A 175 5.18 4.11 -2.93
N ALA A 176 5.94 3.98 -4.02
CA ALA A 176 5.87 4.91 -5.15
C ALA A 176 4.65 4.62 -6.02
N GLY A 177 4.30 3.34 -6.18
CA GLY A 177 3.09 2.89 -6.89
C GLY A 177 1.79 3.43 -6.28
N GLN A 178 1.78 3.69 -4.98
CA GLN A 178 0.66 4.33 -4.25
C GLN A 178 0.46 5.82 -4.58
N MET A 179 1.52 6.51 -5.05
CA MET A 179 1.49 7.95 -5.29
C MET A 179 0.93 8.24 -6.68
N LEU A 180 -0.40 8.38 -6.80
CA LEU A 180 -1.03 8.63 -8.10
C LEU A 180 -0.40 9.84 -8.82
N LEU A 181 -0.13 10.92 -8.09
CA LEU A 181 0.48 12.14 -8.62
C LEU A 181 1.86 11.93 -9.27
N TRP A 182 2.51 10.81 -9.01
CA TRP A 182 3.80 10.47 -9.60
C TRP A 182 3.68 9.84 -10.99
N HIS A 183 2.49 9.37 -11.37
CA HIS A 183 2.27 8.68 -12.64
C HIS A 183 2.01 9.68 -13.78
N ALA A 184 2.65 9.46 -14.92
CA ALA A 184 2.54 10.30 -16.11
C ALA A 184 1.20 10.17 -16.86
N ASP A 185 0.52 9.03 -16.71
CA ASP A 185 -0.74 8.71 -17.40
C ASP A 185 -1.96 8.71 -16.47
N ALA A 186 -1.84 9.28 -15.27
CA ALA A 186 -2.96 9.38 -14.34
C ALA A 186 -4.15 10.12 -14.96
N ALA A 187 -5.37 9.65 -14.68
CA ALA A 187 -6.63 10.17 -15.22
C ALA A 187 -7.06 11.53 -14.60
N VAL A 188 -6.12 12.46 -14.51
CA VAL A 188 -6.30 13.82 -13.97
C VAL A 188 -6.64 14.78 -15.11
N LEU A 189 -7.55 15.73 -14.86
CA LEU A 189 -7.90 16.75 -15.85
C LEU A 189 -6.67 17.62 -16.19
N PRO A 190 -6.49 18.07 -17.44
CA PRO A 190 -5.33 18.89 -17.82
C PRO A 190 -5.16 20.17 -17.00
N GLU A 191 -6.27 20.81 -16.62
CA GLU A 191 -6.27 22.00 -15.74
C GLU A 191 -5.74 21.66 -14.34
N THR A 192 -6.18 20.53 -13.79
CA THR A 192 -5.71 20.01 -12.50
C THR A 192 -4.24 19.57 -12.58
N GLN A 193 -3.81 18.96 -13.68
CA GLN A 193 -2.39 18.64 -13.92
C GLN A 193 -1.53 19.90 -13.95
N ALA A 194 -1.97 20.98 -14.61
CA ALA A 194 -1.22 22.24 -14.64
C ALA A 194 -1.01 22.87 -13.26
N VAL A 195 -1.94 22.67 -12.32
CA VAL A 195 -1.84 23.14 -10.93
C VAL A 195 -0.98 22.23 -10.07
N PHE A 196 -1.12 20.91 -10.24
CA PHE A 196 -0.52 19.92 -9.35
C PHE A 196 0.81 19.35 -9.86
N PHE A 197 0.93 18.91 -11.13
CA PHE A 197 2.16 18.24 -11.59
C PHE A 197 2.24 17.85 -13.09
N ALA A 198 3.45 17.49 -13.55
CA ALA A 198 3.76 16.76 -14.80
C ALA A 198 4.42 15.39 -14.50
N GLY A 199 3.62 14.32 -14.36
CA GLY A 199 4.01 12.96 -13.87
C GLY A 199 5.39 12.45 -14.32
N ALA A 200 6.05 11.64 -13.49
CA ALA A 200 7.40 11.17 -13.78
C ALA A 200 7.45 10.41 -15.11
N THR A 201 8.34 10.82 -16.02
CA THR A 201 8.36 10.31 -17.40
C THR A 201 8.43 8.77 -17.43
N GLY A 202 7.49 8.18 -18.15
CA GLY A 202 7.40 6.72 -18.34
C GLY A 202 6.88 5.94 -17.13
N PHE A 203 6.60 6.58 -16.00
CA PHE A 203 5.98 5.94 -14.84
C PHE A 203 4.46 5.87 -15.03
N SER A 204 3.92 4.69 -15.32
CA SER A 204 2.52 4.53 -15.71
C SER A 204 1.70 3.73 -14.68
N VAL A 205 0.44 4.11 -14.46
CA VAL A 205 -0.47 3.51 -13.47
C VAL A 205 -0.57 2.00 -13.64
N TRP A 206 -0.73 1.54 -14.88
CA TRP A 206 -0.86 0.11 -15.16
C TRP A 206 0.40 -0.68 -14.78
N LYS A 207 1.60 -0.08 -14.88
CA LYS A 207 2.86 -0.76 -14.52
C LYS A 207 2.90 -0.99 -13.02
N SER A 208 2.51 0.01 -12.23
CA SER A 208 2.39 -0.11 -10.77
C SER A 208 1.41 -1.22 -10.40
N ILE A 209 0.22 -1.24 -10.99
CA ILE A 209 -0.77 -2.30 -10.77
C ILE A 209 -0.20 -3.68 -11.11
N ALA A 210 0.46 -3.82 -12.27
CA ALA A 210 1.04 -5.09 -12.70
C ALA A 210 2.15 -5.59 -11.75
N VAL A 211 3.00 -4.68 -11.29
CA VAL A 211 4.07 -5.01 -10.32
C VAL A 211 3.48 -5.39 -8.97
N GLU A 212 2.44 -4.71 -8.49
CA GLU A 212 1.76 -5.07 -7.23
C GLU A 212 1.16 -6.47 -7.29
N PHE A 213 0.48 -6.82 -8.39
CA PHE A 213 -0.01 -8.20 -8.59
C PHE A 213 1.13 -9.22 -8.62
N LEU A 214 2.26 -8.88 -9.24
CA LEU A 214 3.44 -9.73 -9.23
C LEU A 214 3.99 -9.93 -7.81
N TYR A 215 4.09 -8.87 -7.01
CA TYR A 215 4.53 -8.98 -5.62
C TYR A 215 3.57 -9.82 -4.78
N ILE A 216 2.26 -9.60 -4.89
CA ILE A 216 1.24 -10.41 -4.22
C ILE A 216 1.41 -11.88 -4.59
N ALA A 217 1.58 -12.20 -5.88
CA ALA A 217 1.74 -13.56 -6.35
C ALA A 217 3.03 -14.20 -5.78
N VAL A 218 4.16 -13.49 -5.83
CA VAL A 218 5.45 -13.96 -5.29
C VAL A 218 5.35 -14.20 -3.78
N LEU A 219 4.77 -13.25 -3.03
CA LEU A 219 4.58 -13.39 -1.60
C LEU A 219 3.65 -14.56 -1.27
N TYR A 220 2.54 -14.71 -1.99
CA TYR A 220 1.59 -15.80 -1.77
C TYR A 220 2.23 -17.18 -2.03
N VAL A 221 2.90 -17.34 -3.17
CA VAL A 221 3.59 -18.59 -3.51
C VAL A 221 4.71 -18.88 -2.51
N GLY A 222 5.51 -17.87 -2.16
CA GLY A 222 6.56 -17.98 -1.14
C GLY A 222 6.00 -18.43 0.21
N THR A 223 4.87 -17.87 0.62
CA THR A 223 4.16 -18.26 1.85
C THR A 223 3.66 -19.70 1.77
N ALA A 224 3.05 -20.09 0.66
CA ALA A 224 2.54 -21.45 0.47
C ALA A 224 3.66 -22.49 0.56
N LEU A 225 4.80 -22.22 -0.09
CA LEU A 225 5.99 -23.09 -0.03
C LEU A 225 6.59 -23.13 1.38
N TYR A 226 6.66 -22.00 2.07
CA TYR A 226 7.12 -21.94 3.46
C TYR A 226 6.25 -22.79 4.38
N LEU A 227 4.92 -22.62 4.33
CA LEU A 227 3.98 -23.39 5.14
C LEU A 227 4.05 -24.89 4.86
N GLN A 228 4.28 -25.29 3.61
CA GLN A 228 4.46 -26.71 3.27
C GLN A 228 5.70 -27.32 3.94
N LYS A 229 6.81 -26.57 4.00
CA LYS A 229 8.07 -27.01 4.60
C LYS A 229 8.13 -26.87 6.13
N ALA A 230 7.30 -26.00 6.70
CA ALA A 230 7.25 -25.74 8.13
C ALA A 230 6.73 -26.97 8.91
N ASP A 231 7.62 -27.62 9.65
CA ASP A 231 7.35 -28.77 10.55
C ASP A 231 7.38 -28.36 12.02
N LEU A 232 6.62 -29.09 12.86
CA LEU A 232 6.29 -28.70 14.25
C LEU A 232 7.51 -28.37 15.14
N ILE A 233 8.65 -28.97 14.81
CA ILE A 233 9.87 -28.94 15.62
C ILE A 233 10.59 -27.58 15.53
N ASP A 234 10.36 -26.80 14.47
CA ASP A 234 11.07 -25.53 14.27
C ASP A 234 10.51 -24.40 15.13
N PHE A 235 9.25 -24.45 15.55
CA PHE A 235 8.61 -23.37 16.31
C PHE A 235 8.68 -23.54 17.83
N VAL A 236 8.86 -24.77 18.34
CA VAL A 236 9.00 -25.04 19.80
C VAL A 236 10.36 -24.57 20.34
N LYS A 237 11.33 -24.27 19.47
CA LYS A 237 12.65 -23.79 19.87
C LYS A 237 12.73 -22.29 20.17
N GLU A 238 11.74 -21.50 19.77
CA GLU A 238 11.77 -20.04 19.96
C GLU A 238 11.18 -19.57 21.31
N GLU A 239 10.67 -20.48 22.15
CA GLU A 239 10.16 -20.17 23.50
C GLU A 239 11.15 -20.44 24.66
N ASN A 240 12.43 -20.74 24.37
CA ASN A 240 13.48 -20.90 25.40
C ASN A 240 14.53 -19.79 25.36
#